data_AF-A0A1F4LDP4-F1
#
_entry.id   AF-A0A1F4LDP4-F1
#
_cell.length_a   1.000
_cell.length_b   1.000
_cell.length_c   1.000
_cell.angle_alpha   90.00
_cell.angle_beta   90.00
_cell.angle_gamma   90.00
#
_symmetry.space_group_name_H-M   'P 1'
#
loop_
_entity.id
_entity.type
_entity.pdbx_description
1 polymer ?
#
loop_
_entity_poly.entity_id
_entity_poly.type
_entity_poly.pdbx_seq_one_letter_code
_entity_poly.pdbx_strand_id
1 'polypeptide(L)'
;MSIFQGLLFLAFGMGLLIVDYQSLSRGWLPCGSNGFKGRLEFHRQDQPGAFWSMFALYLLAGVALLLYAIGLLAGLASPLPLR
;
A
#
# COMPACT_ATOMS: atom_id res chain seq x y z
N MET A 1 -0.69 15.55 16.44
CA MET A 1 -0.02 14.33 15.90
C MET A 1 -0.99 13.37 15.25
N SER A 2 -2.16 13.08 15.83
CA SER A 2 -3.17 12.16 15.25
C SER A 2 -3.64 12.57 13.85
N ILE A 3 -3.98 13.83 13.62
CA ILE A 3 -4.44 14.32 12.31
C ILE A 3 -3.36 14.12 11.24
N PHE A 4 -2.13 14.52 11.53
CA PHE A 4 -1.01 14.37 10.59
C PHE A 4 -0.75 12.89 10.26
N GLN A 5 -0.65 12.03 11.27
CA GLN A 5 -0.49 10.57 11.06
C GLN A 5 -1.67 9.99 10.28
N GLY A 6 -2.89 10.39 10.60
CA GLY A 6 -4.11 9.96 9.90
C GLY A 6 -4.06 10.32 8.42
N LEU A 7 -3.77 11.57 8.07
CA LEU A 7 -3.65 12.01 6.67
C LEU A 7 -2.50 11.30 5.94
N LEU A 8 -1.36 11.11 6.61
CA LEU A 8 -0.20 10.42 6.03
C LEU A 8 -0.53 8.94 5.73
N PHE A 9 -1.13 8.23 6.68
CA PHE A 9 -1.54 6.83 6.49
C PHE A 9 -2.66 6.70 5.47
N LEU A 10 -3.58 7.67 5.40
CA LEU A 10 -4.60 7.71 4.36
C LEU A 10 -3.94 7.81 2.97
N ALA A 11 -2.97 8.71 2.81
CA ALA A 11 -2.24 8.89 1.55
C ALA A 11 -1.46 7.62 1.15
N PHE A 12 -0.76 6.98 2.10
CA PHE A 12 -0.03 5.73 1.84
C PHE A 12 -0.96 4.56 1.54
N GLY A 13 -2.05 4.40 2.29
CA GLY A 13 -3.03 3.34 2.07
C GLY A 13 -3.66 3.46 0.69
N MET A 14 -4.09 4.67 0.31
CA MET A 14 -4.61 4.95 -1.02
C MET A 14 -3.55 4.71 -2.11
N GLY A 15 -2.31 5.14 -1.87
CA GLY A 15 -1.19 4.92 -2.78
C GLY A 15 -0.95 3.45 -3.10
N LEU A 16 -0.99 2.57 -2.09
CA LEU A 16 -0.87 1.12 -2.28
C LEU A 16 -2.00 0.57 -3.15
N LEU A 17 -3.26 0.96 -2.87
CA LEU A 17 -4.40 0.51 -3.67
C LEU A 17 -4.35 0.99 -5.13
N ILE A 18 -3.85 2.20 -5.36
CA ILE A 18 -3.64 2.73 -6.71
C ILE A 18 -2.57 1.91 -7.44
N VAL A 19 -1.47 1.55 -6.77
CA VAL A 19 -0.41 0.71 -7.35
C VAL A 19 -0.97 -0.66 -7.73
N ASP A 20 -1.74 -1.30 -6.85
CA ASP A 20 -2.39 -2.59 -7.15
C ASP A 20 -3.35 -2.47 -8.33
N TYR A 21 -4.22 -1.46 -8.34
CA TYR A 21 -5.14 -1.23 -9.44
C TYR A 21 -4.41 -1.04 -10.78
N GLN A 22 -3.32 -0.27 -10.80
CA GLN A 22 -2.49 -0.09 -11.99
C GLN A 22 -1.80 -1.40 -12.41
N SER A 23 -1.36 -2.22 -11.45
CA SER A 23 -0.72 -3.51 -11.72
C SER A 23 -1.65 -4.48 -12.44
N LEU A 24 -2.97 -4.37 -12.26
CA LEU A 24 -3.96 -5.19 -12.96
C LEU A 24 -3.91 -4.97 -14.47
N SER A 25 -3.77 -3.72 -14.91
CA SER A 25 -3.66 -3.34 -16.31
C SER A 25 -2.24 -3.54 -16.86
N ARG A 26 -1.22 -3.11 -16.11
CA ARG A 26 0.19 -3.14 -16.57
C ARG A 26 0.82 -4.54 -16.54
N GLY A 27 0.30 -5.45 -15.72
CA GLY A 27 0.82 -6.80 -15.58
C GLY A 27 2.11 -6.90 -14.76
N TRP A 28 2.57 -5.82 -14.14
CA TRP A 28 3.73 -5.82 -13.25
C TRP A 28 3.46 -5.01 -11.98
N LEU A 29 4.15 -5.36 -10.90
CA LEU A 29 3.98 -4.76 -9.58
C LEU A 29 5.33 -4.26 -9.02
N PRO A 30 5.48 -2.95 -8.73
CA PRO A 30 6.70 -2.39 -8.17
C PRO A 30 6.88 -2.77 -6.69
N CYS A 31 8.05 -3.30 -6.36
CA CYS A 31 8.46 -3.56 -4.98
C CYS A 31 9.66 -2.72 -4.56
N GLY A 32 9.62 -2.22 -3.33
CA GLY A 32 10.70 -1.42 -2.74
C GLY A 32 10.87 -0.02 -3.32
N SER A 33 11.86 0.71 -2.81
CA SER A 33 12.12 2.13 -3.18
C SER A 33 12.55 2.33 -4.63
N ASN A 34 13.01 1.26 -5.30
CA ASN A 34 13.38 1.26 -6.71
C ASN A 34 12.39 0.46 -7.58
N GLY A 35 11.21 0.11 -7.05
CA GLY A 35 10.19 -0.62 -7.80
C GLY A 35 9.74 0.11 -9.05
N PHE A 36 9.72 1.45 -9.06
CA PHE A 36 9.41 2.26 -10.24
C PHE A 36 10.56 2.42 -11.24
N LYS A 37 11.72 1.82 -10.95
CA LYS A 37 12.94 1.90 -11.78
C LYS A 37 13.28 0.56 -12.44
N GLY A 38 12.35 -0.40 -12.51
CA GLY A 38 12.59 -1.70 -13.17
C GLY A 38 13.42 -2.71 -12.38
N ARG A 39 13.86 -2.40 -11.16
CA ARG A 39 14.85 -3.23 -10.45
C ARG A 39 14.25 -4.31 -9.54
N LEU A 40 13.00 -4.12 -9.11
CA LEU A 40 12.30 -4.99 -8.17
C LEU A 40 10.83 -5.08 -8.58
N GLU A 41 10.57 -5.48 -9.82
CA GLU A 41 9.22 -5.62 -10.36
C GLU A 41 8.85 -7.10 -10.47
N PHE A 42 7.68 -7.47 -9.95
CA PHE A 42 7.11 -8.79 -10.20
C PHE A 42 6.19 -8.72 -11.41
N HIS A 43 6.47 -9.52 -12.43
CA HIS A 43 5.64 -9.61 -13.63
C HIS A 43 4.68 -10.79 -13.52
N ARG A 44 3.41 -10.58 -13.84
CA ARG A 44 2.37 -11.61 -13.77
C ARG A 44 2.64 -12.79 -14.71
N GLN A 45 3.25 -12.52 -15.86
CA GLN A 45 3.54 -13.55 -16.87
C GLN A 45 4.75 -14.41 -16.48
N ASP A 46 5.81 -13.78 -15.97
CA ASP A 46 7.06 -14.47 -15.64
C ASP A 46 6.99 -15.13 -14.24
N GLN A 47 6.32 -14.46 -13.29
CA GLN A 47 6.30 -14.83 -11.88
C GLN A 47 4.88 -14.70 -11.29
N PRO A 48 3.89 -15.46 -11.78
CA PRO A 48 2.49 -15.29 -11.39
C PRO A 48 2.28 -15.45 -9.88
N GLY A 49 2.93 -16.43 -9.25
CA GLY A 49 2.82 -16.66 -7.82
C GLY A 49 3.34 -15.48 -6.99
N ALA A 50 4.51 -14.93 -7.34
CA ALA A 50 5.08 -13.79 -6.64
C ALA A 50 4.26 -12.51 -6.86
N PHE A 51 3.79 -12.29 -8.09
CA PHE A 51 2.90 -11.18 -8.43
C PHE A 51 1.62 -11.21 -7.57
N TRP A 52 0.89 -12.32 -7.57
CA TRP A 52 -0.38 -12.42 -6.83
C TRP A 52 -0.18 -12.39 -5.31
N SER A 53 0.92 -12.96 -4.82
CA SER A 53 1.27 -12.89 -3.40
C SER A 53 1.54 -11.44 -2.95
N MET A 54 2.33 -10.69 -3.72
CA MET A 54 2.59 -9.27 -3.40
C MET A 54 1.37 -8.40 -3.61
N PHE A 55 0.58 -8.64 -4.66
CA PHE A 55 -0.69 -7.96 -4.89
C PHE A 55 -1.63 -8.14 -3.68
N ALA A 56 -1.79 -9.37 -3.19
CA ALA A 56 -2.63 -9.63 -2.02
C ALA A 56 -2.09 -8.92 -0.76
N LEU A 57 -0.77 -8.91 -0.56
CA LEU A 57 -0.15 -8.20 0.57
C LEU A 57 -0.35 -6.69 0.49
N TYR A 58 -0.14 -6.08 -0.68
CA TYR A 58 -0.34 -4.65 -0.89
C TYR A 58 -1.80 -4.25 -0.70
N LEU A 59 -2.72 -5.08 -1.19
CA LEU A 59 -4.16 -4.86 -1.06
C LEU A 59 -4.59 -4.89 0.40
N LEU A 60 -4.18 -5.94 1.13
CA LEU A 60 -4.48 -6.09 2.56
C LEU A 60 -3.85 -4.97 3.38
N ALA A 61 -2.59 -4.63 3.13
CA ALA A 61 -1.90 -3.55 3.82
C ALA A 61 -2.55 -2.19 3.52
N GLY A 62 -2.90 -1.92 2.26
CA GLY A 62 -3.58 -0.70 1.83
C GLY A 62 -4.95 -0.53 2.52
N VAL A 63 -5.78 -1.57 2.52
CA VAL A 63 -7.09 -1.56 3.20
C VAL A 63 -6.93 -1.39 4.71
N ALA A 64 -6.06 -2.16 5.35
CA ALA A 64 -5.83 -2.05 6.79
C ALA A 64 -5.34 -0.65 7.18
N LEU A 65 -4.44 -0.07 6.40
CA LEU A 65 -3.90 1.26 6.64
C LEU A 65 -4.96 2.36 6.43
N LEU A 66 -5.84 2.22 5.44
CA LEU A 66 -6.98 3.13 5.25
C LEU A 66 -7.96 3.05 6.43
N LEU A 67 -8.33 1.85 6.87
CA LEU A 67 -9.22 1.68 8.01
C LEU A 67 -8.63 2.30 9.28
N TYR A 68 -7.34 2.07 9.51
CA TYR A 68 -6.63 2.66 10.64
C TYR A 68 -6.55 4.20 10.54
N ALA A 69 -6.26 4.73 9.35
CA ALA A 69 -6.23 6.17 9.10
C ALA A 69 -7.59 6.83 9.35
N ILE A 70 -8.68 6.24 8.87
CA ILE A 70 -10.05 6.69 9.11
C ILE A 70 -10.35 6.62 10.61
N GLY A 71 -9.99 5.53 11.29
CA GLY A 71 -10.13 5.38 12.73
C GLY A 71 -9.39 6.47 13.51
N LEU A 72 -8.18 6.83 13.10
CA LEU A 72 -7.41 7.93 13.70
C LEU A 72 -8.09 9.29 13.51
N LEU A 73 -8.58 9.56 12.30
CA LEU A 73 -9.25 10.82 11.98
C LEU A 73 -10.62 10.95 12.69
N ALA A 74 -11.30 9.82 12.92
CA ALA A 74 -12.54 9.75 13.67
C ALA A 74 -12.36 9.73 15.20
N GLY A 75 -11.11 9.69 15.69
CA GLY A 75 -10.82 9.59 17.13
C GLY A 75 -11.11 8.21 17.76
N LEU A 76 -11.27 7.18 16.93
CA LEU A 76 -11.53 5.79 17.35
C LEU A 76 -10.25 4.98 17.55
N ALA A 77 -9.11 5.46 17.06
CA ALA A 77 -7.81 4.84 17.21
C ALA A 77 -6.81 5.77 17.91
N SER A 78 -5.84 5.19 18.63
CA SER A 78 -4.74 5.94 19.23
C SER A 78 -3.60 6.12 18.24
N PRO A 79 -2.98 7.32 18.15
CA PRO A 79 -1.84 7.54 17.26
C PRO A 79 -0.65 6.68 17.65
N LEU A 80 0.20 6.34 16.67
CA LEU A 80 1.45 5.64 16.94
C LEU A 80 2.39 6.55 17.72
N PRO A 81 3.16 6.01 18.68
CA PRO A 81 4.15 6.77 19.43
C PRO A 81 5.31 7.13 18.50
N LEU A 82 5.30 8.35 17.97
CA LEU A 82 6.45 8.95 17.30
C LEU A 82 7.28 9.67 18.36
N ARG A 83 8.54 9.26 18.53
CA ARG A 83 9.52 9.95 19.38
C ARG A 83 10.26 11.00 18.57
#